data_AF-A0A2E1H2K3-F1
#
_entry.id   AF-A0A2E1H2K3-F1
#
_cell.length_a   1.000
_cell.length_b   1.000
_cell.length_c   1.000
_cell.angle_alpha   90.00
_cell.angle_beta   90.00
_cell.angle_gamma   90.00
#
_symmetry.space_group_name_H-M   'P 1'
#
loop_
_entity.id
_entity.type
_entity.pdbx_description
1 polymer ?
#
loop_
_entity_poly.entity_id
_entity_poly.type
_entity_poly.pdbx_seq_one_letter_code
_entity_poly.pdbx_strand_id
1 'polypeptide(L)'
;MSDPIEPIDSGEIDLAPTQQQPGSLLRLRDVQALNRSFRRLAEVQEVLLDRLEELEEEKIKQSKFNSPLLAISSMVLGVGLTAVAFVYMQPVSEILVQQEPAPITITQPEIVIQAPDNTELNDNFAKFSESLSAVISAQNSDREQMSDLTTQILSSENQNSALRQAIADIQEKHQRELEELKKRQPTAIAMPALQVPPIAAPVLAPTVPASELVIKLNALLAADGYSKNQFQAATKVDGVAELNNVIMLSWDSSGKLESMIDATSVKLELHKMSHTVVMTFSDGSRTVGGAAKVALPEEGVRLEFSEVNVDVWVEQFPELIIAGPAANVPQSLDNSGQVRVALDSLISKRGSFSYYKLSALGEINGDELRYVQINWHDNSGRLVKTIEADSLLVILHKSGSVELQMRNGAFLSGNQRSPFSSDRFSLHLPRQDMQLWRDSIVPTREAGF
;
A
#
# COMPACT_ATOMS: atom_id res chain seq x y z
N MET A 1 54.44 44.82 -20.80
CA MET A 1 54.55 43.91 -21.95
C MET A 1 53.35 43.01 -21.86
N SER A 2 52.36 43.35 -22.67
CA SER A 2 51.03 42.77 -22.66
C SER A 2 50.86 42.11 -24.02
N ASP A 3 50.93 40.78 -24.08
CA ASP A 3 50.53 40.03 -25.26
C ASP A 3 49.12 39.48 -25.05
N PRO A 4 48.19 39.70 -25.99
CA PRO A 4 46.84 39.18 -25.95
C PRO A 4 46.81 37.76 -26.57
N ILE A 5 46.06 36.84 -25.98
CA ILE A 5 45.72 35.56 -26.62
C ILE A 5 44.23 35.56 -26.95
N GLU A 6 43.98 35.27 -28.22
CA GLU A 6 42.72 35.30 -28.97
C GLU A 6 41.64 34.36 -28.42
N PRO A 7 40.36 34.65 -28.71
CA PRO A 7 39.23 33.79 -28.35
C PRO A 7 39.17 32.55 -29.26
N ILE A 8 39.02 31.37 -28.65
CA ILE A 8 38.82 30.11 -29.36
C ILE A 8 37.41 30.06 -29.93
N ASP A 9 37.41 29.72 -31.22
CA ASP A 9 36.30 29.55 -32.15
C ASP A 9 35.22 28.57 -31.65
N SER A 10 33.97 28.92 -31.88
CA SER A 10 32.79 28.16 -31.48
C SER A 10 32.54 27.04 -32.48
N GLY A 11 33.22 25.92 -32.27
CA GLY A 11 32.99 24.69 -33.03
C GLY A 11 31.59 24.13 -32.78
N GLU A 12 30.72 24.35 -33.75
CA GLU A 12 29.42 23.74 -33.98
C GLU A 12 29.55 22.20 -33.93
N ILE A 13 29.13 21.58 -32.83
CA ILE A 13 29.05 20.11 -32.72
C ILE A 13 27.73 19.69 -33.35
N ASP A 14 27.86 19.22 -34.58
CA ASP A 14 26.82 18.58 -35.39
C ASP A 14 26.40 17.26 -34.70
N LEU A 15 25.32 17.31 -33.91
CA LEU A 15 24.71 16.15 -33.27
C LEU A 15 23.91 15.35 -34.30
N ALA A 16 24.55 14.32 -34.86
CA ALA A 16 23.84 13.28 -35.60
C ALA A 16 22.74 12.64 -34.72
N PRO A 17 21.51 12.41 -35.25
CA PRO A 17 20.43 11.84 -34.47
C PRO A 17 20.72 10.36 -34.18
N THR A 18 20.89 10.05 -32.91
CA THR A 18 20.91 8.68 -32.39
C THR A 18 19.60 7.99 -32.74
N GLN A 19 19.67 6.92 -33.54
CA GLN A 19 18.55 6.03 -33.81
C GLN A 19 18.03 5.45 -32.49
N GLN A 20 16.96 6.04 -31.96
CA GLN A 20 16.19 5.49 -30.86
C GLN A 20 15.46 4.24 -31.35
N GLN A 21 15.70 3.12 -30.66
CA GLN A 21 14.99 1.87 -30.91
C GLN A 21 13.48 2.07 -30.68
N PRO A 22 12.61 1.68 -31.63
CA PRO A 22 11.16 1.94 -31.58
C PRO A 22 10.42 1.26 -30.41
N GLY A 23 11.05 0.32 -29.70
CA GLY A 23 10.46 -0.39 -28.56
C GLY A 23 10.46 0.37 -27.22
N SER A 24 11.33 1.38 -27.02
CA SER A 24 11.41 2.11 -25.75
C SER A 24 10.37 3.24 -25.63
N LEU A 25 10.00 3.85 -26.76
CA LEU A 25 8.98 4.91 -26.83
C LEU A 25 7.55 4.37 -26.65
N LEU A 26 7.29 3.12 -27.03
CA LEU A 26 6.01 2.44 -26.78
C LEU A 26 5.79 2.21 -25.28
N ARG A 27 6.81 1.72 -24.56
CA ARG A 27 6.71 1.50 -23.10
C ARG A 27 6.54 2.81 -22.31
N LEU A 28 7.18 3.89 -22.73
CA LEU A 28 7.02 5.20 -22.09
C LEU A 28 5.62 5.80 -22.33
N ARG A 29 5.03 5.57 -23.52
CA ARG A 29 3.65 5.96 -23.82
C ARG A 29 2.63 5.17 -23.02
N ASP A 30 2.81 3.86 -22.88
CA ASP A 30 1.89 3.01 -22.12
C ASP A 30 1.93 3.35 -20.63
N VAL A 31 3.11 3.63 -20.07
CA VAL A 31 3.25 4.08 -18.67
C VAL A 31 2.60 5.46 -18.46
N GLN A 32 2.72 6.39 -19.42
CA GLN A 32 2.03 7.68 -19.33
C GLN A 32 0.50 7.57 -19.51
N ALA A 33 0.02 6.65 -20.35
CA ALA A 33 -1.40 6.38 -20.51
C ALA A 33 -2.00 5.77 -19.24
N LEU A 34 -1.29 4.84 -18.60
CA LEU A 34 -1.68 4.22 -17.34
C LEU A 34 -1.73 5.24 -16.18
N ASN A 35 -0.76 6.15 -16.13
CA ASN A 35 -0.73 7.20 -15.10
C ASN A 35 -1.87 8.21 -15.28
N ARG A 36 -2.28 8.48 -16.53
CA ARG A 36 -3.47 9.29 -16.84
C ARG A 36 -4.77 8.57 -16.51
N SER A 37 -4.86 7.25 -16.72
CA SER A 37 -6.06 6.49 -16.36
C SER A 37 -6.25 6.38 -14.85
N PHE A 38 -5.17 6.21 -14.06
CA PHE A 38 -5.25 6.24 -12.60
C PHE A 38 -5.72 7.59 -12.05
N ARG A 39 -5.28 8.69 -12.66
CA ARG A 39 -5.72 10.03 -12.26
C ARG A 39 -7.20 10.26 -12.56
N ARG A 40 -7.68 9.80 -13.72
CA ARG A 40 -9.12 9.85 -14.06
C ARG A 40 -9.96 8.94 -13.16
N LEU A 41 -9.44 7.80 -12.73
CA LEU A 41 -10.14 6.91 -11.79
C LEU A 41 -10.27 7.54 -10.40
N ALA A 42 -9.25 8.26 -9.94
CA ALA A 42 -9.31 9.03 -8.71
C ALA A 42 -10.31 10.20 -8.80
N GLU A 43 -10.34 10.93 -9.92
CA GLU A 43 -11.33 11.99 -10.18
C GLU A 43 -12.77 11.43 -10.22
N VAL A 44 -12.97 10.24 -10.81
CA VAL A 44 -14.29 9.58 -10.81
C VAL A 44 -14.70 9.13 -9.41
N GLN A 45 -13.76 8.66 -8.58
CA GLN A 45 -14.04 8.30 -7.19
C GLN A 45 -14.42 9.52 -6.34
N GLU A 46 -13.76 10.66 -6.55
CA GLU A 46 -14.06 11.93 -5.89
C GLU A 46 -15.44 12.44 -6.29
N VAL A 47 -15.77 12.44 -7.60
CA VAL A 47 -17.10 12.83 -8.11
C VAL A 47 -18.22 11.91 -7.61
N LEU A 48 -17.95 10.60 -7.45
CA LEU A 48 -18.92 9.65 -6.89
C LEU A 48 -19.13 9.85 -5.38
N LEU A 49 -18.08 10.23 -4.64
CA LEU A 49 -18.18 10.56 -3.22
C LEU A 49 -18.96 11.86 -3.01
N ASP A 50 -18.68 12.89 -3.81
CA ASP A 50 -19.43 14.16 -3.78
C ASP A 50 -20.91 13.96 -4.12
N ARG A 51 -21.22 13.13 -5.14
CA ARG A 51 -22.61 12.79 -5.49
C ARG A 51 -23.33 12.00 -4.41
N LEU A 52 -22.63 11.15 -3.67
CA LEU A 52 -23.20 10.41 -2.54
C LEU A 52 -23.46 11.34 -1.36
N GLU A 53 -22.58 12.32 -1.10
CA GLU A 53 -22.76 13.33 -0.05
C GLU A 53 -23.94 14.26 -0.38
N GLU A 54 -24.08 14.69 -1.64
CA GLU A 54 -25.22 15.49 -2.09
C GLU A 54 -26.56 14.73 -1.95
N LEU A 55 -26.59 13.44 -2.26
CA LEU A 55 -27.76 12.58 -2.07
C LEU A 55 -28.10 12.36 -0.58
N GLU A 56 -27.11 12.30 0.30
CA GLU A 56 -27.34 12.23 1.74
C GLU A 56 -27.89 13.55 2.31
N GLU A 57 -27.38 14.70 1.85
CA GLU A 57 -27.94 15.99 2.23
C GLU A 57 -29.39 16.17 1.77
N GLU A 58 -29.72 15.74 0.55
CA GLU A 58 -31.10 15.75 0.04
C GLU A 58 -32.00 14.83 0.86
N LYS A 59 -31.53 13.63 1.24
CA LYS A 59 -32.29 12.68 2.06
C LYS A 59 -32.50 13.19 3.49
N ILE A 60 -31.51 13.88 4.07
CA ILE A 60 -31.62 14.51 5.39
C ILE A 60 -32.57 15.71 5.33
N LYS A 61 -32.55 16.50 4.25
CA LYS A 61 -33.52 17.59 4.02
C LYS A 61 -34.94 17.05 3.80
N GLN A 62 -35.13 15.98 3.03
CA GLN A 62 -36.44 15.33 2.83
C GLN A 62 -36.97 14.67 4.11
N SER A 63 -36.12 14.03 4.92
CA SER A 63 -36.57 13.39 6.17
C SER A 63 -37.02 14.41 7.24
N LYS A 64 -36.49 15.63 7.20
CA LYS A 64 -36.94 16.74 8.05
C LYS A 64 -38.32 17.31 7.66
N PHE A 65 -38.74 17.14 6.41
CA PHE A 65 -40.06 17.57 5.94
C PHE A 65 -41.16 16.49 6.08
N ASN A 66 -40.80 15.20 6.09
CA ASN A 66 -41.76 14.08 6.12
C ASN A 66 -42.00 13.43 7.50
N SER A 67 -41.38 13.96 8.56
CA SER A 67 -41.43 13.40 9.91
C SER A 67 -42.80 13.42 10.63
N PRO A 68 -43.84 14.20 10.24
CA PRO A 68 -45.17 14.02 10.82
C PRO A 68 -46.11 13.07 10.05
N LEU A 69 -45.77 12.63 8.82
CA LEU A 69 -46.68 11.80 7.99
C LEU A 69 -46.46 10.28 8.14
N LEU A 70 -45.28 9.83 8.59
CA LEU A 70 -44.96 8.40 8.73
C LEU A 70 -45.48 7.74 10.04
N ALA A 71 -45.95 8.52 11.01
CA ALA A 71 -46.55 7.98 12.23
C ALA A 71 -48.00 7.47 12.01
N ILE A 72 -48.66 7.88 10.91
CA ILE A 72 -50.05 7.47 10.61
C ILE A 72 -50.06 6.25 9.67
N SER A 73 -49.05 6.05 8.82
CA SER A 73 -49.05 4.93 7.85
C SER A 73 -48.70 3.57 8.45
N SER A 74 -48.01 3.52 9.60
CA SER A 74 -47.66 2.26 10.28
C SER A 74 -48.83 1.60 11.00
N MET A 75 -49.91 2.34 11.30
CA MET A 75 -51.10 1.80 11.96
C MET A 75 -52.11 1.19 10.97
N VAL A 76 -52.10 1.60 9.70
CA VAL A 76 -53.03 1.09 8.66
C VAL A 76 -52.51 -0.20 8.00
N LEU A 77 -51.20 -0.40 7.90
CA LEU A 77 -50.61 -1.62 7.34
C LEU A 77 -50.69 -2.84 8.28
N GLY A 78 -50.76 -2.63 9.59
CA GLY A 78 -50.87 -3.71 10.58
C GLY A 78 -52.25 -4.41 10.62
N VAL A 79 -53.32 -3.72 10.20
CA VAL A 79 -54.70 -4.27 10.19
C VAL A 79 -55.04 -4.92 8.85
N GLY A 80 -54.40 -4.51 7.74
CA GLY A 80 -54.65 -5.08 6.42
C GLY A 80 -54.04 -6.48 6.21
N LEU A 81 -52.87 -6.77 6.80
CA LEU A 81 -52.17 -8.03 6.58
C LEU A 81 -52.76 -9.24 7.33
N THR A 82 -53.51 -9.01 8.41
CA THR A 82 -54.21 -10.09 9.15
C THR A 82 -55.53 -10.49 8.47
N ALA A 83 -56.19 -9.58 7.75
CA ALA A 83 -57.41 -9.90 7.01
C ALA A 83 -57.16 -10.76 5.76
N VAL A 84 -56.03 -10.55 5.06
CA VAL A 84 -55.68 -11.31 3.85
C VAL A 84 -55.25 -12.75 4.17
N ALA A 85 -54.66 -13.00 5.34
CA ALA A 85 -54.27 -14.34 5.77
C ALA A 85 -55.47 -15.24 6.12
N PHE A 86 -56.62 -14.68 6.49
CA PHE A 86 -57.81 -15.46 6.85
C PHE A 86 -58.65 -15.87 5.64
N VAL A 87 -58.57 -15.14 4.52
CA VAL A 87 -59.34 -15.43 3.29
C VAL A 87 -58.73 -16.58 2.47
N TYR A 88 -57.42 -16.86 2.62
CA TYR A 88 -56.74 -17.92 1.87
C TYR A 88 -56.79 -19.31 2.52
N MET A 89 -57.50 -19.49 3.65
CA MET A 89 -57.50 -20.74 4.43
C MET A 89 -58.88 -21.38 4.65
N GLN A 90 -59.89 -21.09 3.81
CA GLN A 90 -61.16 -21.81 3.87
C GLN A 90 -61.40 -22.69 2.62
N PRO A 91 -61.74 -23.98 2.80
CA PRO A 91 -62.12 -24.87 1.71
C PRO A 91 -63.53 -24.54 1.20
N VAL A 92 -63.69 -24.67 -0.12
CA VAL A 92 -64.92 -24.48 -0.87
C VAL A 92 -65.98 -25.48 -0.39
N SER A 93 -67.10 -24.98 0.13
CA SER A 93 -68.34 -25.71 0.31
C SER A 93 -69.48 -24.89 -0.32
N GLU A 94 -70.21 -25.53 -1.23
CA GLU A 94 -71.36 -25.01 -1.94
C GLU A 94 -72.46 -24.53 -0.97
N ILE A 95 -72.97 -23.32 -1.19
CA ILE A 95 -74.30 -22.93 -0.72
C ILE A 95 -75.05 -22.28 -1.88
N LEU A 96 -76.10 -23.00 -2.28
CA LEU A 96 -77.12 -22.63 -3.24
C LEU A 96 -78.14 -21.73 -2.52
N VAL A 97 -78.19 -20.44 -2.85
CA VAL A 97 -79.34 -19.58 -2.49
C VAL A 97 -79.74 -18.75 -3.71
N GLN A 98 -80.92 -19.10 -4.19
CA GLN A 98 -81.73 -18.47 -5.20
C GLN A 98 -82.45 -17.27 -4.54
N GLN A 99 -82.21 -16.04 -4.99
CA GLN A 99 -83.11 -14.93 -4.74
C GLN A 99 -82.91 -13.81 -5.78
N GLU A 100 -83.95 -13.57 -6.58
CA GLU A 100 -84.05 -12.47 -7.54
C GLU A 100 -83.90 -11.11 -6.84
N PRO A 101 -83.13 -10.15 -7.40
CA PRO A 101 -83.18 -8.77 -6.94
C PRO A 101 -84.21 -7.96 -7.74
N ALA A 102 -85.13 -7.32 -7.03
CA ALA A 102 -85.91 -6.20 -7.56
C ALA A 102 -84.98 -5.01 -7.85
N PRO A 103 -85.22 -4.23 -8.92
CA PRO A 103 -84.34 -3.12 -9.29
C PRO A 103 -84.60 -1.91 -8.39
N ILE A 104 -83.63 -1.59 -7.53
CA ILE A 104 -83.58 -0.30 -6.83
C ILE A 104 -82.56 0.56 -7.57
N THR A 105 -83.06 1.55 -8.30
CA THR A 105 -82.26 2.61 -8.93
C THR A 105 -81.67 3.49 -7.84
N ILE A 106 -80.38 3.33 -7.55
CA ILE A 106 -79.62 4.28 -6.73
C ILE A 106 -78.78 5.13 -7.68
N THR A 107 -79.18 6.39 -7.87
CA THR A 107 -78.37 7.45 -8.47
C THR A 107 -77.07 7.62 -7.70
N GLN A 108 -75.94 7.27 -8.32
CA GLN A 108 -74.61 7.59 -7.80
C GLN A 108 -74.37 9.11 -7.88
N PRO A 109 -73.91 9.78 -6.81
CA PRO A 109 -73.36 11.12 -6.94
C PRO A 109 -71.98 11.02 -7.62
N GLU A 110 -71.78 11.89 -8.61
CA GLU A 110 -70.51 12.07 -9.31
C GLU A 110 -69.44 12.56 -8.33
N ILE A 111 -68.57 11.65 -7.88
CA ILE A 111 -67.37 12.01 -7.13
C ILE A 111 -66.28 12.31 -8.15
N VAL A 112 -66.07 13.60 -8.42
CA VAL A 112 -64.91 14.08 -9.17
C VAL A 112 -63.68 13.93 -8.28
N ILE A 113 -62.95 12.82 -8.45
CA ILE A 113 -61.61 12.66 -7.87
C ILE A 113 -60.66 13.47 -8.76
N GLN A 114 -60.20 14.62 -8.28
CA GLN A 114 -59.04 15.29 -8.86
C GLN A 114 -57.84 14.35 -8.69
N ALA A 115 -57.36 13.78 -9.80
CA ALA A 115 -56.08 13.09 -9.81
C ALA A 115 -54.99 14.10 -9.44
N PRO A 116 -54.13 13.82 -8.44
CA PRO A 116 -53.00 14.67 -8.15
C PRO A 116 -52.10 14.75 -9.38
N ASP A 117 -51.62 15.95 -9.69
CA ASP A 117 -50.74 16.23 -10.81
C ASP A 117 -49.38 15.55 -10.56
N ASN A 118 -49.23 14.32 -11.08
CA ASN A 118 -48.06 13.46 -10.88
C ASN A 118 -46.89 13.81 -11.83
N THR A 119 -46.82 15.06 -12.30
CA THR A 119 -45.78 15.55 -13.21
C THR A 119 -44.38 15.37 -12.62
N GLU A 120 -44.19 15.70 -11.34
CA GLU A 120 -42.89 15.52 -10.65
C GLU A 120 -42.47 14.05 -10.52
N LEU A 121 -43.42 13.13 -10.31
CA LEU A 121 -43.14 11.70 -10.21
C LEU A 121 -42.70 11.13 -11.57
N ASN A 122 -43.36 11.56 -12.65
CA ASN A 122 -43.01 11.17 -14.02
C ASN A 122 -41.65 11.74 -14.43
N ASP A 123 -41.35 12.99 -14.07
CA ASP A 123 -40.05 13.61 -14.34
C ASP A 123 -38.91 12.91 -13.59
N ASN A 124 -39.14 12.52 -12.34
CA ASN A 124 -38.17 11.77 -11.55
C ASN A 124 -37.95 10.36 -12.11
N PHE A 125 -39.01 9.69 -12.59
CA PHE A 125 -38.89 8.39 -13.22
C PHE A 125 -38.16 8.46 -14.57
N ALA A 126 -38.40 9.52 -15.35
CA ALA A 126 -37.67 9.77 -16.59
C ALA A 126 -36.17 9.96 -16.32
N LYS A 127 -35.79 10.81 -15.35
CA LYS A 127 -34.40 11.01 -14.94
C LYS A 127 -33.73 9.74 -14.42
N PHE A 128 -34.46 8.91 -13.68
CA PHE A 128 -33.97 7.62 -13.21
C PHE A 128 -33.76 6.60 -14.34
N SER A 129 -34.66 6.58 -15.33
CA SER A 129 -34.51 5.72 -16.51
C SER A 129 -33.30 6.13 -17.37
N GLU A 130 -33.05 7.44 -17.47
CA GLU A 130 -31.91 8.00 -18.18
C GLU A 130 -30.58 7.66 -17.47
N SER A 131 -30.54 7.75 -16.13
CA SER A 131 -29.35 7.39 -15.35
C SER A 131 -29.06 5.88 -15.43
N LEU A 132 -30.07 5.02 -15.38
CA LEU A 132 -29.91 3.59 -15.59
C LEU A 132 -29.38 3.27 -16.99
N SER A 133 -29.88 3.95 -18.02
CA SER A 133 -29.38 3.79 -19.38
C SER A 133 -27.91 4.19 -19.50
N ALA A 134 -27.50 5.30 -18.85
CA ALA A 134 -26.12 5.74 -18.80
C ALA A 134 -25.21 4.72 -18.10
N VAL A 135 -25.64 4.17 -16.96
CA VAL A 135 -24.89 3.12 -16.23
C VAL A 135 -24.71 1.85 -17.07
N ILE A 136 -25.77 1.40 -17.75
CA ILE A 136 -25.70 0.22 -18.63
C ILE A 136 -24.73 0.47 -19.79
N SER A 137 -24.73 1.67 -20.36
CA SER A 137 -23.81 2.04 -21.43
C SER A 137 -22.34 2.06 -20.96
N ALA A 138 -22.08 2.60 -19.76
CA ALA A 138 -20.76 2.60 -19.15
C ALA A 138 -20.27 1.18 -18.87
N GLN A 139 -21.14 0.31 -18.32
CA GLN A 139 -20.81 -1.09 -18.06
C GLN A 139 -20.48 -1.86 -19.34
N ASN A 140 -21.16 -1.57 -20.45
CA ASN A 140 -20.85 -2.18 -21.75
C ASN A 140 -19.51 -1.69 -22.30
N SER A 141 -19.22 -0.38 -22.19
CA SER A 141 -17.91 0.18 -22.54
C SER A 141 -16.78 -0.47 -21.71
N ASP A 142 -16.98 -0.67 -20.41
CA ASP A 142 -15.98 -1.32 -19.55
C ASP A 142 -15.74 -2.78 -19.94
N ARG A 143 -16.79 -3.50 -20.35
CA ARG A 143 -16.66 -4.87 -20.87
C ARG A 143 -15.87 -4.92 -22.17
N GLU A 144 -16.08 -3.98 -23.07
CA GLU A 144 -15.29 -3.87 -24.30
C GLU A 144 -13.82 -3.57 -23.99
N GLN A 145 -13.54 -2.62 -23.10
CA GLN A 145 -12.17 -2.31 -22.68
C GLN A 145 -11.46 -3.49 -22.01
N MET A 146 -12.15 -4.23 -21.14
CA MET A 146 -11.60 -5.43 -20.53
C MET A 146 -11.32 -6.53 -21.57
N SER A 147 -12.19 -6.68 -22.57
CA SER A 147 -11.97 -7.62 -23.68
C SER A 147 -10.72 -7.23 -24.47
N ASP A 148 -10.59 -5.95 -24.85
CA ASP A 148 -9.43 -5.44 -25.58
C ASP A 148 -8.14 -5.64 -24.78
N LEU A 149 -8.12 -5.29 -23.50
CA LEU A 149 -6.97 -5.53 -22.61
C LEU A 149 -6.62 -7.01 -22.50
N THR A 150 -7.62 -7.89 -22.41
CA THR A 150 -7.40 -9.34 -22.36
C THR A 150 -6.76 -9.85 -23.65
N THR A 151 -7.23 -9.37 -24.81
CA THR A 151 -6.62 -9.74 -26.10
C THR A 151 -5.20 -9.21 -26.24
N GLN A 152 -4.92 -8.00 -25.73
CA GLN A 152 -3.58 -7.42 -25.75
C GLN A 152 -2.61 -8.17 -24.83
N ILE A 153 -3.06 -8.58 -23.63
CA ILE A 153 -2.27 -9.39 -22.71
C ILE A 153 -1.94 -10.74 -23.35
N LEU A 154 -2.93 -11.44 -23.90
CA LEU A 154 -2.72 -12.72 -24.60
C LEU A 154 -1.75 -12.57 -25.79
N SER A 155 -1.86 -11.50 -26.57
CA SER A 155 -0.92 -11.19 -27.65
C SER A 155 0.51 -10.97 -27.13
N SER A 156 0.66 -10.22 -26.05
CA SER A 156 1.96 -9.96 -25.43
C SER A 156 2.59 -11.21 -24.80
N GLU A 157 1.77 -12.10 -24.23
CA GLU A 157 2.21 -13.36 -23.66
C GLU A 157 2.69 -14.31 -24.76
N ASN A 158 1.97 -14.37 -25.88
CA ASN A 158 2.39 -15.12 -27.06
C ASN A 158 3.69 -14.57 -27.68
N GLN A 159 3.88 -13.25 -27.70
CA GLN A 159 5.15 -12.65 -28.14
C GLN A 159 6.30 -12.97 -27.18
N ASN A 160 6.06 -12.93 -25.87
CA ASN A 160 7.06 -13.28 -24.87
C ASN A 160 7.43 -14.76 -24.90
N SER A 161 6.46 -15.66 -25.13
CA SER A 161 6.74 -17.10 -25.27
C SER A 161 7.55 -17.38 -26.53
N ALA A 162 7.22 -16.75 -27.66
CA ALA A 162 8.00 -16.84 -28.89
C ALA A 162 9.44 -16.31 -28.71
N LEU A 163 9.63 -15.21 -27.98
CA LEU A 163 10.96 -14.68 -27.68
C LEU A 163 11.77 -15.65 -26.80
N ARG A 164 11.16 -16.23 -25.77
CA ARG A 164 11.82 -17.23 -24.91
C ARG A 164 12.25 -18.46 -25.71
N GLN A 165 11.41 -18.92 -26.61
CA GLN A 165 11.73 -20.04 -27.49
C GLN A 165 12.89 -19.70 -28.44
N ALA A 166 12.88 -18.51 -29.05
CA ALA A 166 13.99 -18.06 -29.90
C ALA A 166 15.31 -17.95 -29.12
N ILE A 167 15.29 -17.51 -27.87
CA ILE A 167 16.48 -17.48 -27.00
C ILE A 167 16.98 -18.89 -26.69
N ALA A 168 16.08 -19.83 -26.41
CA ALA A 168 16.44 -21.23 -26.17
C ALA A 168 17.09 -21.87 -27.41
N ASP A 169 16.53 -21.63 -28.60
CA ASP A 169 17.08 -22.14 -29.87
C ASP A 169 18.47 -21.55 -30.17
N ILE A 170 18.71 -20.27 -29.85
CA ILE A 170 20.02 -19.62 -29.99
C ILE A 170 21.04 -20.25 -29.04
N GLN A 171 20.65 -20.52 -27.79
CA GLN A 171 21.52 -21.17 -26.81
C GLN A 171 21.89 -22.59 -27.24
N GLU A 172 20.92 -23.37 -27.72
CA GLU A 172 21.17 -24.73 -28.19
C GLU A 172 22.10 -24.73 -29.42
N LYS A 173 21.91 -23.79 -30.35
CA LYS A 173 22.80 -23.64 -31.50
C LYS A 173 24.24 -23.29 -31.06
N HIS A 174 24.40 -22.35 -30.13
CA HIS A 174 25.71 -21.96 -29.62
C HIS A 174 26.43 -23.14 -28.92
N GLN A 175 25.67 -23.96 -28.20
CA GLN A 175 26.21 -25.13 -27.51
C GLN A 175 26.63 -26.24 -28.49
N ARG A 176 25.85 -26.45 -29.57
CA ARG A 176 26.24 -27.36 -30.66
C ARG A 176 27.49 -26.88 -31.42
N GLU A 177 27.61 -25.57 -31.66
CA GLU A 177 28.81 -24.99 -32.28
C GLU A 177 30.06 -25.17 -31.41
N LEU A 178 29.94 -25.00 -30.09
CA LEU A 178 31.00 -25.28 -29.12
C LEU A 178 31.41 -26.76 -29.11
N GLU A 179 30.46 -27.68 -29.18
CA GLU A 179 30.75 -29.11 -29.26
C GLU A 179 31.39 -29.52 -30.59
N GLU A 180 30.99 -28.91 -31.71
CA GLU A 180 31.63 -29.12 -33.01
C GLU A 180 33.07 -28.59 -33.02
N LEU A 181 33.32 -27.42 -32.45
CA LEU A 181 34.67 -26.85 -32.32
C LEU A 181 35.57 -27.77 -31.47
N LYS A 182 35.02 -28.37 -30.42
CA LYS A 182 35.73 -29.33 -29.58
C LYS A 182 36.05 -30.64 -30.31
N LYS A 183 35.17 -31.09 -31.22
CA LYS A 183 35.40 -32.29 -32.05
C LYS A 183 36.39 -32.07 -33.20
N ARG A 184 36.57 -30.83 -33.66
CA ARG A 184 37.48 -30.50 -34.79
C ARG A 184 38.93 -30.24 -34.36
N GLN A 185 39.27 -30.32 -33.08
CA GLN A 185 40.64 -30.13 -32.60
C GLN A 185 41.44 -31.44 -32.77
N PRO A 186 42.45 -31.52 -33.67
CA PRO A 186 43.28 -32.70 -33.79
C PRO A 186 44.30 -32.74 -32.65
N THR A 187 44.52 -33.94 -32.14
CA THR A 187 45.53 -34.32 -31.14
C THR A 187 46.86 -33.61 -31.36
N ALA A 188 47.27 -32.83 -30.36
CA ALA A 188 48.52 -32.08 -30.37
C ALA A 188 49.73 -33.01 -30.44
N ILE A 189 50.56 -32.81 -31.46
CA ILE A 189 51.96 -33.26 -31.50
C ILE A 189 52.73 -32.42 -30.47
N ALA A 190 53.47 -33.11 -29.62
CA ALA A 190 54.33 -32.52 -28.61
C ALA A 190 55.48 -31.73 -29.26
N MET A 191 55.63 -30.46 -28.89
CA MET A 191 56.88 -29.69 -29.01
C MET A 191 57.08 -28.81 -27.76
N PRO A 192 58.34 -28.50 -27.41
CA PRO A 192 58.76 -28.22 -26.04
C PRO A 192 58.61 -26.75 -25.64
N ALA A 193 58.65 -26.56 -24.33
CA ALA A 193 58.39 -25.33 -23.58
C ALA A 193 59.11 -24.08 -24.11
N LEU A 194 58.33 -23.09 -24.52
CA LEU A 194 58.67 -21.68 -24.46
C LEU A 194 57.94 -21.09 -23.25
N GLN A 195 58.70 -20.73 -22.22
CA GLN A 195 58.22 -20.04 -21.03
C GLN A 195 57.64 -18.67 -21.42
N VAL A 196 56.33 -18.53 -21.29
CA VAL A 196 55.64 -17.25 -21.20
C VAL A 196 55.17 -17.13 -19.75
N PRO A 197 55.47 -16.02 -19.03
CA PRO A 197 55.04 -15.85 -17.65
C PRO A 197 53.49 -15.83 -17.58
N PRO A 198 52.88 -16.43 -16.55
CA PRO A 198 51.43 -16.52 -16.47
C PRO A 198 50.83 -15.13 -16.25
N ILE A 199 49.95 -14.71 -17.17
CA ILE A 199 48.98 -13.66 -16.89
C ILE A 199 48.12 -14.18 -15.75
N ALA A 200 48.23 -13.52 -14.60
CA ALA A 200 47.46 -13.84 -13.41
C ALA A 200 45.97 -13.85 -13.76
N ALA A 201 45.31 -14.97 -13.48
CA ALA A 201 43.86 -14.98 -13.27
C ALA A 201 43.51 -13.88 -12.27
N PRO A 202 42.35 -13.20 -12.39
CA PRO A 202 41.92 -12.26 -11.36
C PRO A 202 41.90 -13.02 -10.04
N VAL A 203 42.79 -12.59 -9.14
CA VAL A 203 42.86 -13.07 -7.76
C VAL A 203 41.50 -12.76 -7.15
N LEU A 204 40.66 -13.79 -7.01
CA LEU A 204 39.67 -13.79 -5.94
C LEU A 204 40.46 -13.45 -4.69
N ALA A 205 40.13 -12.30 -4.09
CA ALA A 205 40.78 -11.80 -2.89
C ALA A 205 40.95 -12.95 -1.89
N PRO A 206 42.07 -13.00 -1.15
CA PRO A 206 42.25 -14.04 -0.14
C PRO A 206 41.02 -14.05 0.75
N THR A 207 40.40 -15.22 0.91
CA THR A 207 39.35 -15.48 1.91
C THR A 207 39.91 -15.12 3.27
N VAL A 208 39.74 -13.86 3.66
CA VAL A 208 39.91 -13.39 5.02
C VAL A 208 38.96 -14.25 5.85
N PRO A 209 39.42 -14.92 6.92
CA PRO A 209 38.51 -15.63 7.80
C PRO A 209 37.43 -14.65 8.22
N ALA A 210 36.17 -14.99 7.94
CA ALA A 210 35.04 -14.14 8.27
C ALA A 210 35.13 -13.79 9.76
N SER A 211 35.07 -12.50 10.08
CA SER A 211 35.10 -12.06 11.47
C SER A 211 33.93 -12.71 12.23
N GLU A 212 34.09 -12.93 13.53
CA GLU A 212 33.02 -13.50 14.37
C GLU A 212 31.71 -12.71 14.22
N LEU A 213 31.80 -11.39 14.05
CA LEU A 213 30.67 -10.52 13.77
C LEU A 213 29.98 -10.84 12.44
N VAL A 214 30.74 -11.03 11.35
CA VAL A 214 30.18 -11.38 10.04
C VAL A 214 29.46 -12.72 10.12
N ILE A 215 30.02 -13.70 10.84
CA ILE A 215 29.38 -14.99 11.07
C ILE A 215 28.04 -14.81 11.81
N LYS A 216 28.02 -14.00 12.88
CA LYS A 216 26.80 -13.72 13.66
C LYS A 216 25.73 -13.00 12.83
N LEU A 217 26.10 -11.95 12.08
CA LEU A 217 25.16 -11.23 11.22
C LEU A 217 24.55 -12.14 10.15
N ASN A 218 25.36 -12.99 9.52
CA ASN A 218 24.88 -13.95 8.52
C ASN A 218 23.97 -15.01 9.16
N ALA A 219 24.27 -15.45 10.39
CA ALA A 219 23.42 -16.38 11.12
C ALA A 219 22.07 -15.76 11.49
N LEU A 220 22.04 -14.49 11.90
CA LEU A 220 20.79 -13.74 12.16
C LEU A 220 19.93 -13.65 10.90
N LEU A 221 20.50 -13.12 9.81
CA LEU A 221 19.79 -13.01 8.54
C LEU A 221 19.30 -14.37 8.04
N ALA A 222 20.12 -15.42 8.14
CA ALA A 222 19.72 -16.76 7.74
C ALA A 222 18.59 -17.34 8.61
N ALA A 223 18.62 -17.10 9.92
CA ALA A 223 17.57 -17.54 10.85
C ALA A 223 16.22 -16.86 10.54
N ASP A 224 16.25 -15.60 10.09
CA ASP A 224 15.08 -14.82 9.68
C ASP A 224 14.68 -15.07 8.21
N GLY A 225 15.27 -16.06 7.52
CA GLY A 225 14.92 -16.43 6.14
C GLY A 225 15.61 -15.62 5.04
N TYR A 226 16.50 -14.70 5.39
CA TYR A 226 17.29 -13.86 4.48
C TYR A 226 18.66 -14.45 4.14
N SER A 227 18.77 -15.77 4.00
CA SER A 227 20.03 -16.49 3.69
C SER A 227 20.71 -16.07 2.37
N LYS A 228 19.95 -15.43 1.48
CA LYS A 228 20.40 -14.83 0.22
C LYS A 228 21.06 -13.47 0.39
N ASN A 229 21.11 -12.90 1.60
CA ASN A 229 21.87 -11.69 1.89
C ASN A 229 22.96 -12.07 2.88
N GLN A 230 24.23 -11.86 2.51
CA GLN A 230 25.35 -12.22 3.37
C GLN A 230 26.40 -11.11 3.36
N PHE A 231 26.88 -10.79 4.54
CA PHE A 231 28.06 -9.98 4.76
C PHE A 231 29.31 -10.79 4.43
N GLN A 232 30.22 -10.18 3.68
CA GLN A 232 31.61 -10.65 3.56
C GLN A 232 32.55 -9.89 4.49
N ALA A 233 32.29 -8.61 4.71
CA ALA A 233 33.06 -7.76 5.59
C ALA A 233 32.12 -6.84 6.37
N ALA A 234 32.42 -6.63 7.65
CA ALA A 234 31.81 -5.62 8.49
C ALA A 234 32.66 -5.45 9.76
N THR A 235 32.72 -4.23 10.28
CA THR A 235 33.34 -3.89 11.56
C THR A 235 32.32 -3.20 12.47
N LYS A 236 32.16 -3.65 13.72
CA LYS A 236 31.23 -3.02 14.67
C LYS A 236 31.79 -1.66 15.10
N VAL A 237 30.92 -0.68 15.26
CA VAL A 237 31.22 0.52 16.05
C VAL A 237 30.69 0.31 17.45
N ASP A 238 31.55 0.41 18.47
CA ASP A 238 31.14 0.19 19.85
C ASP A 238 30.17 1.28 20.33
N GLY A 239 29.06 0.86 20.96
CA GLY A 239 28.08 1.77 21.57
C GLY A 239 27.12 2.45 20.60
N VAL A 240 27.19 2.14 19.30
CA VAL A 240 26.28 2.67 18.27
C VAL A 240 25.75 1.52 17.42
N ALA A 241 24.49 1.62 16.98
CA ALA A 241 23.88 0.69 16.03
C ALA A 241 24.38 0.93 14.59
N GLU A 242 25.70 0.87 14.40
CA GLU A 242 26.38 1.15 13.13
C GLU A 242 27.50 0.15 12.85
N LEU A 243 27.65 -0.19 11.58
CA LEU A 243 28.72 -1.05 11.06
C LEU A 243 29.55 -0.25 10.06
N ASN A 244 30.88 -0.39 10.12
CA ASN A 244 31.80 0.22 9.16
C ASN A 244 32.43 -0.82 8.23
N ASN A 245 32.91 -0.36 7.07
CA ASN A 245 33.61 -1.15 6.06
C ASN A 245 32.82 -2.41 5.68
N VAL A 246 31.61 -2.18 5.19
CA VAL A 246 30.62 -3.23 4.97
C VAL A 246 30.61 -3.66 3.52
N ILE A 247 30.79 -4.96 3.30
CA ILE A 247 30.54 -5.59 2.01
C ILE A 247 29.39 -6.59 2.20
N MET A 248 28.27 -6.33 1.53
CA MET A 248 27.12 -7.22 1.52
C MET A 248 26.86 -7.74 0.10
N LEU A 249 26.60 -9.03 -0.01
CA LEU A 249 26.27 -9.71 -1.24
C LEU A 249 24.82 -10.19 -1.17
N SER A 250 24.11 -10.07 -2.29
CA SER A 250 22.75 -10.58 -2.47
C SER A 250 22.72 -11.54 -3.65
N TRP A 251 22.11 -12.71 -3.47
CA TRP A 251 21.98 -13.73 -4.50
C TRP A 251 20.53 -13.92 -4.93
N ASP A 252 20.33 -14.22 -6.21
CA ASP A 252 19.01 -14.53 -6.75
C ASP A 252 18.56 -15.96 -6.36
N SER A 253 17.35 -16.34 -6.78
CA SER A 253 16.82 -17.70 -6.56
C SER A 253 17.58 -18.81 -7.30
N SER A 254 18.37 -18.48 -8.32
CA SER A 254 19.19 -19.42 -9.07
C SER A 254 20.60 -19.61 -8.48
N GLY A 255 20.93 -18.86 -7.42
CA GLY A 255 22.25 -18.87 -6.79
C GLY A 255 23.28 -18.00 -7.50
N LYS A 256 22.86 -17.15 -8.46
CA LYS A 256 23.75 -16.17 -9.08
C LYS A 256 23.81 -14.90 -8.24
N LEU A 257 24.97 -14.25 -8.25
CA LEU A 257 25.13 -12.97 -7.57
C LEU A 257 24.25 -11.92 -8.25
N GLU A 258 23.25 -11.44 -7.52
CA GLU A 258 22.31 -10.42 -7.99
C GLU A 258 22.86 -9.03 -7.71
N SER A 259 23.39 -8.78 -6.52
CA SER A 259 24.01 -7.49 -6.22
C SER A 259 25.10 -7.57 -5.16
N MET A 260 25.99 -6.59 -5.18
CA MET A 260 27.03 -6.36 -4.18
C MET A 260 26.96 -4.89 -3.75
N ILE A 261 26.92 -4.65 -2.45
CA ILE A 261 27.02 -3.32 -1.85
C ILE A 261 28.35 -3.26 -1.08
N ASP A 262 29.15 -2.25 -1.38
CA ASP A 262 30.43 -1.95 -0.75
C ASP A 262 30.31 -0.53 -0.19
N ALA A 263 30.14 -0.43 1.14
CA ALA A 263 29.76 0.80 1.85
C ALA A 263 30.72 1.09 3.00
N THR A 264 30.96 2.38 3.24
CA THR A 264 31.83 2.84 4.34
C THR A 264 31.12 2.67 5.67
N SER A 265 29.83 2.97 5.73
CA SER A 265 29.02 2.78 6.93
C SER A 265 27.63 2.23 6.63
N VAL A 266 27.07 1.53 7.61
CA VAL A 266 25.71 0.98 7.61
C VAL A 266 25.07 1.26 8.94
N LYS A 267 24.03 2.09 8.93
CA LYS A 267 23.19 2.33 10.09
C LYS A 267 22.13 1.25 10.20
N LEU A 268 22.01 0.67 11.39
CA LEU A 268 20.99 -0.33 11.73
C LEU A 268 19.88 0.33 12.54
N GLU A 269 18.64 0.17 12.11
CA GLU A 269 17.45 0.61 12.84
C GLU A 269 16.53 -0.59 13.05
N LEU A 270 16.07 -0.79 14.28
CA LEU A 270 15.15 -1.88 14.62
C LEU A 270 13.78 -1.28 14.89
N HIS A 271 12.83 -1.63 14.03
CA HIS A 271 11.44 -1.27 14.19
C HIS A 271 10.71 -2.39 14.94
N LYS A 272 10.62 -2.22 16.27
CA LYS A 272 10.17 -3.27 17.19
C LYS A 272 8.74 -3.72 16.88
N MET A 273 7.84 -2.77 16.69
CA MET A 273 6.42 -3.06 16.48
C MET A 273 6.13 -3.62 15.08
N SER A 274 6.97 -3.34 14.08
CA SER A 274 6.83 -3.92 12.73
C SER A 274 7.67 -5.18 12.52
N HIS A 275 8.49 -5.60 13.50
CA HIS A 275 9.45 -6.70 13.38
C HIS A 275 10.34 -6.51 12.14
N THR A 276 10.85 -5.30 11.95
CA THR A 276 11.66 -4.96 10.78
C THR A 276 13.01 -4.42 11.20
N VAL A 277 14.08 -4.97 10.64
CA VAL A 277 15.42 -4.37 10.70
C VAL A 277 15.66 -3.62 9.40
N VAL A 278 15.98 -2.35 9.52
CA VAL A 278 16.33 -1.47 8.41
C VAL A 278 17.83 -1.27 8.42
N MET A 279 18.47 -1.50 7.28
CA MET A 279 19.88 -1.24 7.07
C MET A 279 20.04 -0.14 6.03
N THR A 280 20.62 0.98 6.43
CA THR A 280 20.89 2.12 5.54
C THR A 280 22.38 2.19 5.26
N PHE A 281 22.75 1.87 4.03
CA PHE A 281 24.13 1.83 3.53
C PHE A 281 24.51 3.21 2.98
N SER A 282 25.55 3.82 3.53
CA SER A 282 26.03 5.14 3.17
C SER A 282 27.45 5.09 2.63
N ASP A 283 27.80 6.07 1.80
CA ASP A 283 29.15 6.33 1.30
C ASP A 283 29.84 5.09 0.70
N GLY A 284 29.56 4.81 -0.56
CA GLY A 284 30.15 3.65 -1.21
C GLY A 284 29.59 3.40 -2.59
N SER A 285 29.35 2.15 -2.90
CA SER A 285 28.92 1.72 -4.23
C SER A 285 28.07 0.47 -4.22
N ARG A 286 27.31 0.30 -5.30
CA ARG A 286 26.52 -0.88 -5.58
C ARG A 286 26.83 -1.41 -6.98
N THR A 287 26.94 -2.72 -7.09
CA THR A 287 27.02 -3.46 -8.35
C THR A 287 25.78 -4.34 -8.47
N VAL A 288 25.08 -4.30 -9.60
CA VAL A 288 23.86 -5.11 -9.84
C VAL A 288 24.05 -5.96 -11.09
N GLY A 289 23.81 -7.26 -11.00
CA GLY A 289 23.87 -8.21 -12.12
C GLY A 289 25.23 -8.28 -12.82
N GLY A 290 26.33 -7.93 -12.14
CA GLY A 290 27.66 -7.81 -12.73
C GLY A 290 27.85 -6.59 -13.65
N ALA A 291 26.93 -5.61 -13.61
CA ALA A 291 27.07 -4.33 -14.31
C ALA A 291 28.17 -3.45 -13.69
N ALA A 292 28.39 -2.27 -14.25
CA ALA A 292 29.36 -1.31 -13.71
C ALA A 292 29.05 -0.92 -12.26
N LYS A 293 30.10 -0.70 -11.47
CA LYS A 293 30.03 -0.20 -10.10
C LYS A 293 29.43 1.22 -10.10
N VAL A 294 28.27 1.39 -9.48
CA VAL A 294 27.57 2.69 -9.36
C VAL A 294 27.75 3.22 -7.94
N ALA A 295 28.03 4.51 -7.78
CA ALA A 295 28.10 5.12 -6.45
C ALA A 295 26.74 5.07 -5.75
N LEU A 296 26.73 4.92 -4.41
CA LEU A 296 25.50 5.06 -3.63
C LEU A 296 25.01 6.52 -3.70
N PRO A 297 23.69 6.76 -3.73
CA PRO A 297 23.13 8.10 -3.62
C PRO A 297 23.47 8.72 -2.25
N GLU A 298 23.44 10.04 -2.14
CA GLU A 298 23.74 10.76 -0.88
C GLU A 298 22.84 10.34 0.28
N GLU A 299 21.57 9.99 0.00
CA GLU A 299 20.62 9.49 1.01
C GLU A 299 20.91 8.03 1.46
N GLY A 300 21.87 7.37 0.81
CA GLY A 300 22.21 5.97 1.03
C GLY A 300 21.25 4.99 0.33
N VAL A 301 21.60 3.71 0.34
CA VAL A 301 20.72 2.62 -0.08
C VAL A 301 20.11 1.97 1.15
N ARG A 302 18.79 1.91 1.19
CA ARG A 302 18.05 1.30 2.28
C ARG A 302 17.59 -0.11 1.92
N LEU A 303 17.83 -1.06 2.81
CA LEU A 303 17.30 -2.42 2.74
C LEU A 303 16.48 -2.73 3.99
N GLU A 304 15.34 -3.37 3.79
CA GLU A 304 14.40 -3.72 4.86
C GLU A 304 14.27 -5.23 4.98
N PHE A 305 14.44 -5.72 6.20
CA PHE A 305 14.30 -7.12 6.57
C PHE A 305 13.14 -7.24 7.54
N SER A 306 11.97 -7.66 7.03
CA SER A 306 10.74 -7.84 7.79
C SER A 306 10.66 -9.21 8.47
N GLU A 307 9.71 -9.39 9.37
CA GLU A 307 9.47 -10.65 10.11
C GLU A 307 10.68 -11.15 10.93
N VAL A 308 11.57 -10.24 11.32
CA VAL A 308 12.76 -10.59 12.11
C VAL A 308 12.40 -10.98 13.54
N ASN A 309 13.22 -11.84 14.14
CA ASN A 309 13.13 -12.11 15.58
C ASN A 309 13.77 -10.98 16.39
N VAL A 310 12.94 -10.02 16.81
CA VAL A 310 13.34 -8.82 17.55
C VAL A 310 14.20 -9.13 18.78
N ASP A 311 13.82 -10.13 19.58
CA ASP A 311 14.51 -10.43 20.83
C ASP A 311 15.95 -10.92 20.57
N VAL A 312 16.14 -11.74 19.53
CA VAL A 312 17.46 -12.25 19.13
C VAL A 312 18.34 -11.14 18.55
N TRP A 313 17.77 -10.23 17.76
CA TRP A 313 18.50 -9.06 17.26
C TRP A 313 18.98 -8.15 18.38
N VAL A 314 18.11 -7.88 19.36
CA VAL A 314 18.43 -7.07 20.54
C VAL A 314 19.49 -7.73 21.40
N GLU A 315 19.47 -9.06 21.56
CA GLU A 315 20.49 -9.79 22.31
C GLU A 315 21.88 -9.64 21.69
N GLN A 316 21.97 -9.68 20.34
CA GLN A 316 23.25 -9.55 19.64
C GLN A 316 23.69 -8.09 19.42
N PHE A 317 22.74 -7.17 19.31
CA PHE A 317 22.97 -5.74 19.15
C PHE A 317 22.09 -4.93 20.11
N PRO A 318 22.47 -4.84 21.40
CA PRO A 318 21.70 -4.10 22.40
C PRO A 318 21.51 -2.63 22.05
N GLU A 319 22.43 -2.07 21.25
CA GLU A 319 22.39 -0.68 20.79
C GLU A 319 21.19 -0.38 19.89
N LEU A 320 20.54 -1.40 19.32
CA LEU A 320 19.32 -1.26 18.52
C LEU A 320 18.12 -0.74 19.31
N ILE A 321 18.12 -0.91 20.64
CA ILE A 321 17.06 -0.36 21.51
C ILE A 321 17.21 1.18 21.64
N ILE A 322 18.41 1.73 21.39
CA ILE A 322 18.78 3.10 21.74
C ILE A 322 18.63 4.08 20.55
N ALA A 323 18.36 3.59 19.33
CA ALA A 323 18.36 4.41 18.11
C ALA A 323 17.08 5.24 17.85
N GLY A 324 16.30 5.59 18.88
CA GLY A 324 15.46 6.79 18.83
C GLY A 324 16.31 8.01 19.24
N PRO A 325 16.04 9.25 18.78
CA PRO A 325 16.77 10.41 19.29
C PRO A 325 16.63 10.44 20.81
N ALA A 326 17.72 10.10 21.50
CA ALA A 326 17.84 10.16 22.94
C ALA A 326 17.90 11.64 23.33
N ALA A 327 16.75 12.31 23.30
CA ALA A 327 16.54 13.41 24.19
C ALA A 327 16.56 12.79 25.60
N ASN A 328 17.63 13.07 26.35
CA ASN A 328 17.66 12.92 27.80
C ASN A 328 16.51 13.76 28.37
N VAL A 329 15.31 13.19 28.41
CA VAL A 329 14.16 13.76 29.08
C VAL A 329 14.04 12.98 30.40
N PRO A 330 14.01 13.66 31.56
CA PRO A 330 13.83 12.99 32.84
C PRO A 330 12.56 12.16 32.77
N GLN A 331 12.64 10.91 33.27
CA GLN A 331 11.53 9.97 33.44
C GLN A 331 10.29 10.74 33.93
N SER A 332 9.40 11.11 33.02
CA SER A 332 8.17 11.80 33.40
C SER A 332 7.28 10.74 34.01
N LEU A 333 6.96 10.94 35.28
CA LEU A 333 5.95 10.27 36.10
C LEU A 333 4.99 9.36 35.34
N ASP A 334 4.84 8.15 35.87
CA ASP A 334 3.98 6.98 35.58
C ASP A 334 2.51 7.30 35.22
N ASN A 335 2.30 8.20 34.26
CA ASN A 335 1.01 8.70 33.79
C ASN A 335 0.57 7.99 32.50
N SER A 336 1.36 7.03 32.00
CA SER A 336 1.06 6.25 30.79
C SER A 336 -0.31 5.59 30.87
N GLY A 337 -0.70 5.07 32.04
CA GLY A 337 -2.02 4.51 32.27
C GLY A 337 -3.15 5.53 32.11
N GLN A 338 -2.98 6.75 32.64
CA GLN A 338 -3.99 7.82 32.53
C GLN A 338 -4.10 8.34 31.10
N VAL A 339 -2.97 8.56 30.44
CA VAL A 339 -2.92 8.99 29.03
C VAL A 339 -3.52 7.93 28.11
N ARG A 340 -3.26 6.65 28.38
CA ARG A 340 -3.89 5.54 27.66
C ARG A 340 -5.41 5.61 27.76
N VAL A 341 -5.95 5.74 28.98
CA VAL A 341 -7.41 5.82 29.20
C VAL A 341 -8.01 7.06 28.53
N ALA A 342 -7.34 8.21 28.63
CA ALA A 342 -7.78 9.44 28.00
C ALA A 342 -7.79 9.33 26.47
N LEU A 343 -6.69 8.84 25.88
CA LEU A 343 -6.58 8.65 24.43
C LEU A 343 -7.61 7.63 23.92
N ASP A 344 -7.78 6.50 24.61
CA ASP A 344 -8.82 5.53 24.26
C ASP A 344 -10.22 6.16 24.27
N SER A 345 -10.54 6.94 25.32
CA SER A 345 -11.83 7.63 25.42
C SER A 345 -12.07 8.63 24.28
N LEU A 346 -11.03 9.31 23.82
CA LEU A 346 -11.11 10.27 22.72
C LEU A 346 -11.33 9.58 21.36
N ILE A 347 -10.64 8.47 21.09
CA ILE A 347 -10.68 7.80 19.78
C ILE A 347 -11.77 6.71 19.66
N SER A 348 -12.31 6.24 20.79
CA SER A 348 -13.33 5.18 20.84
C SER A 348 -14.77 5.64 20.58
N LYS A 349 -14.96 6.92 20.29
CA LYS A 349 -16.25 7.46 19.86
C LYS A 349 -16.71 6.73 18.59
N ARG A 350 -17.88 6.09 18.65
CA ARG A 350 -18.44 5.37 17.51
C ARG A 350 -18.80 6.34 16.39
N GLY A 351 -18.09 6.23 15.26
CA GLY A 351 -18.50 6.83 14.01
C GLY A 351 -19.58 6.01 13.31
N SER A 352 -20.09 6.54 12.20
CA SER A 352 -21.14 5.91 11.39
C SER A 352 -20.72 4.55 10.81
N PHE A 353 -19.41 4.37 10.55
CA PHE A 353 -18.87 3.20 9.84
C PHE A 353 -17.85 2.40 10.65
N SER A 354 -17.09 3.06 11.53
CA SER A 354 -16.05 2.42 12.32
C SER A 354 -15.68 3.23 13.55
N TYR A 355 -14.90 2.61 14.44
CA TYR A 355 -14.28 3.27 15.58
C TYR A 355 -12.93 2.63 15.91
N TYR A 356 -12.12 3.34 16.66
CA TYR A 356 -10.76 2.92 17.03
C TYR A 356 -10.69 2.69 18.54
N LYS A 357 -9.87 1.73 18.98
CA LYS A 357 -9.62 1.48 20.40
C LYS A 357 -8.14 1.35 20.64
N LEU A 358 -7.64 1.97 21.70
CA LEU A 358 -6.25 1.86 22.10
C LEU A 358 -6.07 0.58 22.94
N SER A 359 -5.41 -0.43 22.36
CA SER A 359 -5.18 -1.70 23.05
C SER A 359 -3.88 -1.70 23.85
N ALA A 360 -2.87 -0.95 23.42
CA ALA A 360 -1.61 -0.81 24.14
C ALA A 360 -0.98 0.58 23.95
N LEU A 361 -0.29 1.04 24.99
CA LEU A 361 0.59 2.20 25.01
C LEU A 361 1.74 1.84 25.95
N GLY A 362 2.98 1.91 25.47
CA GLY A 362 4.15 1.54 26.26
C GLY A 362 4.66 2.69 27.11
N GLU A 363 5.23 3.70 26.47
CA GLU A 363 5.88 4.83 27.14
C GLU A 363 5.48 6.17 26.50
N ILE A 364 5.73 7.26 27.22
CA ILE A 364 5.52 8.63 26.76
C ILE A 364 6.87 9.32 26.77
N ASN A 365 7.30 9.85 25.63
CA ASN A 365 8.53 10.60 25.49
C ASN A 365 8.21 12.02 24.98
N GLY A 366 8.03 12.95 25.91
CA GLY A 366 7.62 14.32 25.59
C GLY A 366 6.25 14.36 24.94
N ASP A 367 6.19 14.68 23.65
CA ASP A 367 4.98 14.71 22.84
C ASP A 367 4.75 13.46 21.99
N GLU A 368 5.68 12.49 22.07
CA GLU A 368 5.63 11.23 21.32
C GLU A 368 5.15 10.09 22.22
N LEU A 369 4.11 9.38 21.76
CA LEU A 369 3.60 8.16 22.39
C LEU A 369 4.26 6.95 21.75
N ARG A 370 4.82 6.02 22.54
CA ARG A 370 5.62 4.91 22.02
C ARG A 370 5.04 3.54 22.29
N TYR A 371 5.36 2.60 21.40
CA TYR A 371 4.86 1.22 21.39
C TYR A 371 3.33 1.18 21.46
N VAL A 372 2.71 1.83 20.47
CA VAL A 372 1.27 2.04 20.41
C VAL A 372 0.62 0.92 19.60
N GLN A 373 -0.52 0.44 20.08
CA GLN A 373 -1.37 -0.50 19.37
C GLN A 373 -2.81 0.01 19.35
N ILE A 374 -3.37 0.19 18.15
CA ILE A 374 -4.72 0.68 17.91
C ILE A 374 -5.51 -0.39 17.14
N ASN A 375 -6.64 -0.80 17.70
CA ASN A 375 -7.58 -1.70 17.08
C ASN A 375 -8.63 -0.92 16.31
N TRP A 376 -8.78 -1.21 15.02
CA TRP A 376 -9.83 -0.68 14.17
C TRP A 376 -11.01 -1.65 14.14
N HIS A 377 -12.16 -1.18 14.61
CA HIS A 377 -13.41 -1.93 14.61
C HIS A 377 -14.40 -1.34 13.61
N ASP A 378 -15.18 -2.20 12.95
CA ASP A 378 -16.34 -1.75 12.17
C ASP A 378 -17.52 -1.38 13.08
N ASN A 379 -18.61 -0.88 12.50
CA ASN A 379 -19.82 -0.51 13.25
C ASN A 379 -20.51 -1.71 13.93
N SER A 380 -20.28 -2.94 13.46
CA SER A 380 -20.76 -4.17 14.12
C SER A 380 -19.93 -4.53 15.37
N GLY A 381 -18.78 -3.87 15.55
CA GLY A 381 -17.82 -4.12 16.62
C GLY A 381 -16.79 -5.19 16.28
N ARG A 382 -16.79 -5.72 15.06
CA ARG A 382 -15.80 -6.70 14.60
C ARG A 382 -14.46 -5.99 14.39
N LEU A 383 -13.38 -6.64 14.83
CA LEU A 383 -12.02 -6.19 14.56
C LEU A 383 -11.71 -6.35 13.06
N VAL A 384 -11.39 -5.24 12.41
CA VAL A 384 -10.99 -5.17 11.00
C VAL A 384 -9.48 -5.35 10.89
N LYS A 385 -8.73 -4.51 11.62
CA LYS A 385 -7.27 -4.43 11.59
C LYS A 385 -6.74 -4.00 12.95
N THR A 386 -5.53 -4.40 13.25
CA THR A 386 -4.73 -3.83 14.34
C THR A 386 -3.58 -3.05 13.73
N ILE A 387 -3.34 -1.86 14.26
CA ILE A 387 -2.29 -0.93 13.83
C ILE A 387 -1.27 -0.91 14.95
N GLU A 388 -0.05 -1.34 14.67
CA GLU A 388 1.06 -1.35 15.61
C GLU A 388 2.10 -0.34 15.16
N ALA A 389 2.62 0.49 16.06
CA ALA A 389 3.60 1.52 15.71
C ALA A 389 4.60 1.77 16.85
N ASP A 390 5.86 1.99 16.50
CA ASP A 390 6.88 2.33 17.49
C ASP A 390 6.63 3.72 18.06
N SER A 391 6.11 4.64 17.25
CA SER A 391 5.72 5.96 17.72
C SER A 391 4.45 6.52 17.10
N LEU A 392 3.79 7.38 17.86
CA LEU A 392 2.57 8.09 17.54
C LEU A 392 2.67 9.55 18.01
N LEU A 393 2.40 10.47 17.11
CA LEU A 393 2.20 11.89 17.37
C LEU A 393 0.73 12.25 17.15
N VAL A 394 0.17 13.05 18.05
CA VAL A 394 -1.21 13.57 17.92
C VAL A 394 -1.14 15.01 17.45
N ILE A 395 -1.70 15.29 16.28
CA ILE A 395 -1.69 16.63 15.67
C ILE A 395 -3.14 17.15 15.61
N LEU A 396 -3.38 18.29 16.25
CA LEU A 396 -4.66 19.00 16.23
C LEU A 396 -4.67 20.00 15.07
N HIS A 397 -5.64 19.88 14.17
CA HIS A 397 -5.79 20.80 13.06
C HIS A 397 -6.84 21.87 13.37
N LYS A 398 -6.60 23.09 12.88
CA LYS A 398 -7.53 24.23 13.05
C LYS A 398 -8.90 23.98 12.43
N SER A 399 -9.00 23.07 11.46
CA SER A 399 -10.23 22.60 10.83
C SER A 399 -11.15 21.79 11.76
N GLY A 400 -10.70 21.43 12.96
CA GLY A 400 -11.44 20.55 13.87
C GLY A 400 -11.19 19.05 13.62
N SER A 401 -10.19 18.70 12.81
CA SER A 401 -9.72 17.32 12.66
C SER A 401 -8.52 17.03 13.56
N VAL A 402 -8.41 15.79 14.01
CA VAL A 402 -7.21 15.28 14.69
C VAL A 402 -6.52 14.28 13.79
N GLU A 403 -5.22 14.37 13.67
CA GLU A 403 -4.38 13.43 12.94
C GLU A 403 -3.51 12.65 13.91
N LEU A 404 -3.56 11.34 13.82
CA LEU A 404 -2.70 10.41 14.54
C LEU A 404 -1.61 9.96 13.59
N GLN A 405 -0.44 10.60 13.67
CA GLN A 405 0.70 10.30 12.82
C GLN A 405 1.57 9.24 13.47
N MET A 406 1.54 8.03 12.91
CA MET A 406 2.29 6.87 13.38
C MET A 406 3.52 6.61 12.53
N ARG A 407 4.59 6.12 13.15
CA ARG A 407 5.85 5.80 12.48
C ARG A 407 6.36 4.39 12.80
N ASN A 408 7.11 3.84 11.86
CA ASN A 408 7.84 2.57 11.98
C ASN A 408 6.96 1.40 12.43
N GLY A 409 5.73 1.38 11.92
CA GLY A 409 4.70 0.45 12.32
C GLY A 409 4.26 -0.52 11.22
N ALA A 410 3.25 -1.33 11.55
CA ALA A 410 2.65 -2.29 10.65
C ALA A 410 1.14 -2.41 10.90
N PHE A 411 0.43 -2.86 9.86
CA PHE A 411 -0.93 -3.35 9.95
C PHE A 411 -0.91 -4.85 10.18
N LEU A 412 -1.79 -5.32 11.07
CA LEU A 412 -2.08 -6.71 11.32
C LEU A 412 -3.52 -6.98 10.88
N SER A 413 -3.69 -7.85 9.90
CA SER A 413 -4.98 -8.35 9.43
C SER A 413 -4.96 -9.88 9.49
N GLY A 414 -5.65 -10.45 10.47
CA GLY A 414 -5.57 -11.89 10.73
C GLY A 414 -4.14 -12.30 11.08
N ASN A 415 -3.56 -13.21 10.31
CA ASN A 415 -2.17 -13.67 10.48
C ASN A 415 -1.17 -12.92 9.59
N GLN A 416 -1.60 -11.92 8.82
CA GLN A 416 -0.73 -11.18 7.92
C GLN A 416 -0.30 -9.86 8.58
N ARG A 417 1.01 -9.62 8.59
CA ARG A 417 1.63 -8.37 9.01
C ARG A 417 2.12 -7.62 7.77
N SER A 418 1.86 -6.33 7.70
CA SER A 418 2.28 -5.49 6.57
C SER A 418 2.82 -4.16 7.07
N PRO A 419 4.11 -3.85 6.88
CA PRO A 419 4.69 -2.59 7.34
C PRO A 419 4.01 -1.38 6.68
N PHE A 420 4.09 -0.22 7.32
CA PHE A 420 3.60 1.02 6.73
C PHE A 420 4.40 1.38 5.47
N SER A 421 3.71 1.90 4.46
CA SER A 421 4.39 2.49 3.30
C SER A 421 5.25 3.67 3.74
N SER A 422 6.54 3.67 3.42
CA SER A 422 7.49 4.71 3.83
C SER A 422 7.58 4.91 5.35
N ASP A 423 7.33 3.85 6.13
CA ASP A 423 7.32 3.83 7.60
C ASP A 423 6.40 4.85 8.26
N ARG A 424 5.40 5.35 7.55
CA ARG A 424 4.49 6.38 8.09
C ARG A 424 3.06 6.01 7.76
N PHE A 425 2.20 6.27 8.73
CA PHE A 425 0.77 6.14 8.54
C PHE A 425 0.06 7.24 9.33
N SER A 426 -0.78 8.02 8.65
CA SER A 426 -1.60 9.05 9.28
C SER A 426 -3.04 8.57 9.34
N LEU A 427 -3.60 8.49 10.55
CA LEU A 427 -5.02 8.26 10.76
C LEU A 427 -5.72 9.59 11.03
N HIS A 428 -6.62 9.98 10.13
CA HIS A 428 -7.39 11.21 10.25
C HIS A 428 -8.74 10.96 10.94
N LEU A 429 -8.99 11.69 12.02
CA LEU A 429 -10.23 11.70 12.78
C LEU A 429 -10.96 13.02 12.52
N PRO A 430 -11.98 13.04 11.63
CA PRO A 430 -12.70 14.26 11.32
C PRO A 430 -13.67 14.67 12.44
N ARG A 431 -14.05 15.96 12.45
CA ARG A 431 -15.15 16.53 13.27
C ARG A 431 -15.04 16.18 14.76
N GLN A 432 -13.85 16.31 15.33
CA GLN A 432 -13.59 16.03 16.73
C GLN A 432 -13.90 17.26 17.59
N ASP A 433 -14.20 17.03 18.87
CA ASP A 433 -14.37 18.11 19.84
C ASP A 433 -12.98 18.62 20.28
N MET A 434 -12.53 19.71 19.66
CA MET A 434 -11.20 20.27 19.88
C MET A 434 -10.97 20.71 21.33
N GLN A 435 -12.01 21.14 22.03
CA GLN A 435 -11.86 21.58 23.41
C GLN A 435 -11.55 20.37 24.31
N LEU A 436 -12.25 19.25 24.10
CA LEU A 436 -11.95 18.00 24.79
C LEU A 436 -10.54 17.49 24.52
N TRP A 437 -10.02 17.63 23.29
CA TRP A 437 -8.65 17.23 22.97
C TRP A 437 -7.61 18.12 23.66
N ARG A 438 -7.81 19.46 23.66
CA ARG A 438 -6.89 20.42 24.30
C ARG A 438 -6.89 20.34 25.83
N ASP A 439 -8.05 20.05 26.42
CA ASP A 439 -8.19 19.93 27.87
C ASP A 439 -7.75 18.54 28.38
N SER A 440 -7.38 17.62 27.47
CA SER A 440 -6.96 16.28 27.83
C SER A 440 -5.50 16.21 28.32
N ILE A 441 -5.17 15.14 29.03
CA ILE A 441 -3.78 14.81 29.42
C ILE A 441 -2.96 14.22 28.25
N VAL A 442 -3.57 14.01 27.07
CA VAL A 442 -2.88 13.41 25.93
C VAL A 442 -1.91 14.45 25.33
N PRO A 443 -0.62 14.11 25.15
CA PRO A 443 0.32 14.99 24.48
C PRO A 443 -0.12 15.27 23.04
N THR A 444 -0.23 16.55 22.69
CA THR A 444 -0.73 17.02 21.38
C THR A 444 0.16 18.13 20.82
N ARG A 445 0.22 18.22 19.49
CA ARG A 445 0.82 19.33 18.73
C ARG A 445 -0.26 20.05 17.95
N GLU A 446 -0.16 21.36 17.82
CA GLU A 446 -1.04 22.13 16.92
C GLU A 446 -0.44 22.15 15.50
N ALA A 447 -1.28 21.94 14.49
CA ALA A 447 -0.88 22.03 13.08
C ALA A 447 -0.59 23.48 12.71
N GLY A 448 0.68 23.78 12.48
CA GLY A 448 1.16 25.07 12.00
C GLY A 448 1.63 26.01 13.11
N PHE A 449 2.90 25.84 13.48
CA PHE A 449 3.85 26.91 13.81
C PHE A 449 5.23 26.55 13.24
#